data_AF-A0A9P9SUY1-F1
#
_entry.id   AF-A0A9P9SUY1-F1
#
_cell.length_a   1.000
_cell.length_b   1.000
_cell.length_c   1.000
_cell.angle_alpha   90.00
_cell.angle_beta   90.00
_cell.angle_gamma   90.00
#
_symmetry.space_group_name_H-M   'P 1'
#
loop_
_entity.id
_entity.type
_entity.pdbx_description
1 polymer ?
#
loop_
_entity_poly.entity_id
_entity_poly.type
_entity_poly.pdbx_seq_one_letter_code
_entity_poly.pdbx_strand_id
1 'polypeptide(L)'
;MASAMTTTTQDAKAVDVPYKWDEVMSKLCITNLQEFHKLILSSSFLSPWVQFRDLLPVQPGVAVPIISPKERDSMNALVTTTYDMMDSMATSKYDRPTHIERTAWKTLDFVECMVYQSARNLAREGQILHTPFQRANIKNEAGRREAFNRLRGLVMLICNLTVNYTLMPPNNIIRRIEEARPARALCLSPLVEVRLKWQLDNTDVGELRRQVLDGERKGKEEKEWLINILMGREVGIEVGEAGMDEKGLEKVRNTELRKEENVKAKAGSGVKRGPASEIEEAKKKRRTE
;
A
#
# COMPACT_ATOMS: atom_id res chain seq x y z
N MET A 1 29.90 31.68 -3.27
CA MET A 1 30.19 30.23 -3.35
C MET A 1 28.86 29.50 -3.28
N ALA A 2 28.35 29.05 -4.44
CA ALA A 2 27.09 28.31 -4.53
C ALA A 2 27.39 26.81 -4.38
N SER A 3 26.82 26.19 -3.35
CA SER A 3 26.92 24.75 -3.12
C SER A 3 25.79 24.06 -3.87
N ALA A 4 26.14 23.28 -4.89
CA ALA A 4 25.20 22.47 -5.66
C ALA A 4 24.70 21.32 -4.77
N MET A 5 23.40 21.32 -4.46
CA MET A 5 22.72 20.14 -3.92
C MET A 5 22.57 19.11 -5.04
N THR A 6 23.46 18.13 -5.06
CA THR A 6 23.29 16.90 -5.83
C THR A 6 22.22 16.05 -5.15
N THR A 7 21.02 16.04 -5.72
CA THR A 7 19.97 15.08 -5.40
C THR A 7 20.38 13.72 -5.95
N THR A 8 21.07 12.94 -5.12
CA THR A 8 21.29 11.51 -5.35
C THR A 8 19.92 10.82 -5.35
N THR A 9 19.44 10.46 -6.54
CA THR A 9 18.25 9.62 -6.70
C THR A 9 18.64 8.20 -6.29
N GLN A 10 18.46 7.87 -5.01
CA GLN A 10 18.49 6.48 -4.57
C GLN A 10 17.27 5.78 -5.15
N ASP A 11 17.50 4.76 -5.98
CA ASP A 11 16.47 3.82 -6.42
C ASP A 11 15.73 3.28 -5.20
N ALA A 12 14.52 3.78 -4.97
CA ALA A 12 13.66 3.32 -3.89
C ALA A 12 13.30 1.86 -4.18
N LYS A 13 13.93 0.93 -3.45
CA LYS A 13 13.52 -0.49 -3.46
C LYS A 13 12.03 -0.56 -3.20
N ALA A 14 11.29 -1.17 -4.12
CA ALA A 14 9.86 -1.37 -3.97
C ALA A 14 9.59 -2.10 -2.64
N VAL A 15 8.81 -1.47 -1.76
CA VAL A 15 8.42 -2.08 -0.49
C VAL A 15 7.35 -3.12 -0.80
N ASP A 16 7.67 -4.40 -0.58
CA ASP A 16 6.73 -5.51 -0.69
C ASP A 16 6.12 -5.85 0.66
N VAL A 17 4.99 -6.56 0.65
CA VAL A 17 4.37 -7.06 1.88
C VAL A 17 5.28 -8.10 2.57
N PRO A 18 5.27 -8.17 3.91
CA PRO A 18 6.09 -9.11 4.66
C PRO A 18 5.81 -10.59 4.33
N TYR A 19 4.56 -10.93 4.01
CA TYR A 19 4.12 -12.30 3.75
C TYR A 19 3.34 -12.39 2.45
N LYS A 20 3.53 -13.49 1.70
CA LYS A 20 2.76 -13.74 0.48
C LYS A 20 1.29 -14.00 0.82
N TRP A 21 0.37 -13.39 0.07
CA TRP A 21 -1.06 -13.53 0.32
C TRP A 21 -1.56 -14.98 0.23
N ASP A 22 -1.01 -15.80 -0.68
CA ASP A 22 -1.36 -17.22 -0.78
C ASP A 22 -1.01 -18.00 0.50
N GLU A 23 0.09 -17.64 1.16
CA GLU A 23 0.49 -18.26 2.44
C GLU A 23 -0.47 -17.84 3.56
N VAL A 24 -0.83 -16.55 3.61
CA VAL A 24 -1.83 -16.02 4.56
C VAL A 24 -3.17 -16.75 4.39
N MET A 25 -3.67 -16.83 3.16
CA MET A 25 -4.94 -17.49 2.84
C MET A 25 -4.89 -18.98 3.17
N SER A 26 -3.80 -19.67 2.83
CA SER A 26 -3.59 -21.08 3.18
C SER A 26 -3.61 -21.32 4.69
N LYS A 27 -2.92 -20.47 5.47
CA LYS A 27 -2.92 -20.55 6.94
C LYS A 27 -4.28 -20.26 7.54
N LEU A 28 -5.12 -19.43 6.92
CA LEU A 28 -6.49 -19.16 7.35
C LEU A 28 -7.51 -20.17 6.79
N CYS A 29 -7.11 -21.10 5.91
CA CYS A 29 -7.99 -22.03 5.17
C CYS A 29 -9.06 -21.30 4.35
N ILE A 30 -8.62 -20.23 3.68
CA ILE A 30 -9.44 -19.48 2.75
C ILE A 30 -9.07 -19.90 1.34
N THR A 31 -10.07 -20.34 0.58
CA THR A 31 -9.83 -20.96 -0.74
C THR A 31 -9.93 -19.96 -1.89
N ASN A 32 -10.59 -18.82 -1.66
CA ASN A 32 -10.84 -17.83 -2.69
C ASN A 32 -10.79 -16.40 -2.16
N LEU A 33 -10.56 -15.45 -3.08
CA LEU A 33 -10.39 -14.04 -2.74
C LEU A 33 -11.67 -13.40 -2.18
N GLN A 34 -12.86 -13.90 -2.54
CA GLN A 34 -14.12 -13.34 -2.05
C GLN A 34 -14.32 -13.63 -0.56
N GLU A 35 -14.05 -14.84 -0.11
CA GLU A 35 -14.02 -15.21 1.31
C GLU A 35 -12.98 -14.39 2.08
N PHE A 36 -11.82 -14.16 1.48
CA PHE A 36 -10.78 -13.34 2.08
C PHE A 36 -11.27 -11.90 2.32
N HIS A 37 -11.90 -11.29 1.31
CA HIS A 37 -12.49 -9.96 1.45
C HIS A 37 -13.62 -9.95 2.49
N LYS A 38 -14.47 -10.98 2.52
CA LYS A 38 -15.54 -11.11 3.53
C LYS A 38 -14.96 -11.21 4.94
N LEU A 39 -13.87 -11.94 5.14
CA LEU A 39 -13.18 -12.02 6.43
C LEU A 39 -12.68 -10.64 6.86
N ILE A 40 -11.92 -9.96 6.00
CA ILE A 40 -11.32 -8.65 6.33
C ILE A 40 -12.39 -7.61 6.64
N LEU A 41 -13.50 -7.63 5.90
CA LEU A 41 -14.60 -6.67 6.08
C LEU A 41 -15.63 -7.13 7.14
N SER A 42 -15.51 -8.35 7.67
CA SER A 42 -16.39 -8.83 8.74
C SER A 42 -16.21 -8.00 10.00
N SER A 43 -17.29 -7.73 10.73
CA SER A 43 -17.21 -7.04 12.02
C SER A 43 -16.29 -7.76 13.01
N SER A 44 -16.23 -9.10 12.93
CA SER A 44 -15.36 -9.95 13.76
C SER A 44 -13.88 -9.56 13.68
N PHE A 45 -13.40 -9.15 12.49
CA PHE A 45 -12.03 -8.73 12.26
C PHE A 45 -11.88 -7.20 12.16
N LEU A 46 -12.77 -6.54 11.41
CA LEU A 46 -12.68 -5.13 11.10
C LEU A 46 -12.81 -4.23 12.35
N SER A 47 -13.65 -4.60 13.31
CA SER A 47 -13.81 -3.80 14.53
C SER A 47 -12.54 -3.78 15.41
N PRO A 48 -11.90 -4.92 15.72
CA PRO A 48 -10.57 -4.92 16.32
C PRO A 48 -9.53 -4.15 15.49
N TRP A 49 -9.52 -4.35 14.16
CA TRP A 49 -8.56 -3.69 13.26
C TRP A 49 -8.63 -2.17 13.33
N VAL A 50 -9.85 -1.61 13.30
CA VAL A 50 -10.08 -0.17 13.39
C VAL A 50 -9.62 0.38 14.75
N GLN A 51 -9.91 -0.33 15.84
CA GLN A 51 -9.43 0.07 17.17
C GLN A 51 -7.90 0.06 17.24
N PHE A 52 -7.27 -0.97 16.68
CA PHE A 52 -5.81 -1.06 16.57
C PHE A 52 -5.24 0.13 15.77
N ARG A 53 -5.76 0.37 14.56
CA ARG A 53 -5.34 1.48 13.67
C ARG A 53 -5.50 2.86 14.31
N ASP A 54 -6.58 3.05 15.06
CA ASP A 54 -6.89 4.37 15.64
C ASP A 54 -6.15 4.62 16.96
N LEU A 55 -5.81 3.56 17.71
CA LEU A 55 -5.09 3.68 19.00
C LEU A 55 -3.57 3.64 18.83
N LEU A 56 -3.07 2.79 17.94
CA LEU A 56 -1.68 2.82 17.49
C LEU A 56 -1.67 3.64 16.20
N PRO A 57 -1.16 4.88 16.16
CA PRO A 57 -1.31 5.76 15.02
C PRO A 57 -0.56 5.18 13.80
N VAL A 58 -1.25 4.37 13.01
CA VAL A 58 -0.75 3.78 11.78
C VAL A 58 -0.77 4.89 10.73
N GLN A 59 0.40 5.50 10.48
CA GLN A 59 0.52 6.68 9.63
C GLN A 59 1.16 6.33 8.27
N PRO A 60 0.63 6.87 7.16
CA PRO A 60 1.29 6.78 5.86
C PRO A 60 2.70 7.39 5.91
N GLY A 61 3.67 6.69 5.31
CA GLY A 61 5.09 7.04 5.31
C GLY A 61 5.87 6.58 6.56
N VAL A 62 5.21 6.10 7.61
CA VAL A 62 5.88 5.77 8.89
C VAL A 62 5.79 4.28 9.17
N ALA A 63 6.93 3.59 9.17
CA ALA A 63 6.99 2.17 9.51
C ALA A 63 6.61 1.94 10.98
N VAL A 64 5.67 1.03 11.22
CA VAL A 64 5.28 0.60 12.57
C VAL A 64 6.07 -0.67 12.94
N PRO A 65 6.75 -0.73 14.10
CA PRO A 65 7.51 -1.91 14.51
C PRO A 65 6.59 -2.94 15.16
N ILE A 66 5.95 -3.78 14.34
CA ILE A 66 4.88 -4.71 14.75
C ILE A 66 5.50 -6.03 15.19
N ILE A 67 6.00 -6.81 14.24
CA ILE A 67 6.80 -8.04 14.36
C ILE A 67 7.52 -8.20 13.02
N SER A 68 8.83 -8.42 13.03
CA SER A 68 9.60 -8.63 11.80
C SER A 68 9.33 -10.01 11.21
N PRO A 69 9.14 -10.16 9.88
CA PRO A 69 8.98 -11.46 9.22
C PRO A 69 10.16 -12.42 9.41
N LYS A 70 11.31 -11.90 9.86
CA LYS A 70 12.52 -12.69 10.12
C LYS A 70 12.54 -13.33 11.51
N GLU A 71 11.65 -12.93 12.42
CA GLU A 71 11.65 -13.37 13.81
C GLU A 71 10.60 -14.46 14.03
N ARG A 72 10.92 -15.67 13.52
CA ARG A 72 10.07 -16.86 13.69
C ARG A 72 9.73 -17.12 15.17
N ASP A 73 10.67 -16.83 16.07
CA ASP A 73 10.49 -17.02 17.51
C ASP A 73 9.50 -16.02 18.10
N SER A 74 9.58 -14.73 17.71
CA SER A 74 8.62 -13.70 18.12
C SER A 74 7.20 -14.04 17.67
N MET A 75 7.03 -14.51 16.43
CA MET A 75 5.71 -14.97 15.94
C MET A 75 5.21 -16.19 16.73
N ASN A 76 6.06 -17.18 16.97
CA ASN A 76 5.67 -18.37 17.73
C ASN A 76 5.30 -18.03 19.18
N ALA A 77 6.04 -17.11 19.82
CA ALA A 77 5.74 -16.62 21.16
C ALA A 77 4.35 -15.95 21.18
N LEU A 78 4.09 -15.00 20.27
CA LEU A 78 2.79 -14.34 20.15
C LEU A 78 1.63 -15.32 19.94
N VAL A 79 1.82 -16.29 19.03
CA VAL A 79 0.80 -17.30 18.74
C VAL A 79 0.54 -18.18 19.95
N THR A 80 1.60 -18.59 20.66
CA THR A 80 1.48 -19.41 21.89
C THR A 80 0.74 -18.64 22.96
N THR A 81 1.16 -17.41 23.26
CA THR A 81 0.50 -16.53 24.24
C THR A 81 -0.97 -16.31 23.88
N THR A 82 -1.27 -16.07 22.60
CA THR A 82 -2.66 -15.88 22.15
C THR A 82 -3.49 -17.15 22.32
N TYR A 83 -2.94 -18.30 21.94
CA TYR A 83 -3.60 -19.58 22.12
C TYR A 83 -3.90 -19.85 23.59
N ASP A 84 -2.92 -19.67 24.47
CA ASP A 84 -3.07 -19.90 25.91
C ASP A 84 -4.11 -18.95 26.52
N MET A 85 -4.17 -17.68 26.06
CA MET A 85 -5.23 -16.74 26.45
C MET A 85 -6.62 -17.13 25.94
N MET A 86 -6.73 -17.81 24.80
CA MET A 86 -8.00 -18.30 24.26
C MET A 86 -8.47 -19.61 24.90
N ASP A 87 -7.53 -20.48 25.25
CA ASP A 87 -7.80 -21.76 25.92
C ASP A 87 -8.14 -21.57 27.40
N SER A 88 -7.50 -20.59 28.04
CA SER A 88 -7.86 -20.17 29.39
C SER A 88 -9.32 -19.73 29.46
N MET A 89 -10.09 -20.31 30.38
CA MET A 89 -11.45 -19.84 30.68
C MET A 89 -11.46 -18.50 31.44
N ALA A 90 -10.28 -17.95 31.76
CA ALA A 90 -10.17 -16.67 32.43
C ALA A 90 -10.36 -15.50 31.45
N THR A 91 -10.84 -14.38 31.99
CA THR A 91 -10.86 -13.11 31.25
C THR A 91 -9.44 -12.63 30.98
N SER A 92 -9.15 -12.26 29.73
CA SER A 92 -7.85 -11.69 29.35
C SER A 92 -7.80 -10.19 29.65
N LYS A 93 -6.59 -9.63 29.82
CA LYS A 93 -6.35 -8.17 29.92
C LYS A 93 -6.88 -7.39 28.70
N TYR A 94 -7.14 -8.08 27.59
CA TYR A 94 -7.67 -7.50 26.35
C TYR A 94 -9.20 -7.51 26.23
N ASP A 95 -9.92 -8.20 27.10
CA ASP A 95 -11.39 -8.29 27.01
C ASP A 95 -12.07 -6.98 27.42
N ARG A 96 -11.54 -6.31 28.45
CA ARG A 96 -12.10 -5.08 29.02
C ARG A 96 -11.00 -4.14 29.53
N PRO A 97 -10.10 -3.68 28.65
CA PRO A 97 -8.99 -2.84 29.07
C PRO A 97 -9.50 -1.48 29.55
N THR A 98 -9.08 -1.09 30.74
CA THR A 98 -9.30 0.26 31.29
C THR A 98 -8.55 1.30 30.46
N HIS A 99 -8.91 2.58 30.60
CA HIS A 99 -8.21 3.66 29.89
C HIS A 99 -6.73 3.72 30.30
N ILE A 100 -6.43 3.53 31.59
CA ILE A 100 -5.07 3.57 32.14
C ILE A 100 -4.20 2.47 31.53
N GLU A 101 -4.73 1.24 31.43
CA GLU A 101 -4.01 0.14 30.79
C GLU A 101 -3.70 0.44 29.33
N ARG A 102 -4.67 0.95 28.57
CA ARG A 102 -4.46 1.29 27.15
C ARG A 102 -3.41 2.37 26.96
N THR A 103 -3.33 3.35 27.85
CA THR A 103 -2.30 4.40 27.77
C THR A 103 -0.89 3.88 28.08
N ALA A 104 -0.78 2.76 28.78
CA ALA A 104 0.51 2.13 29.11
C ALA A 104 0.95 1.08 28.07
N TRP A 105 0.09 0.72 27.13
CA TRP A 105 0.37 -0.30 26.12
C TRP A 105 1.46 0.14 25.14
N LYS A 106 2.39 -0.77 24.88
CA LYS A 106 3.37 -0.63 23.81
C LYS A 106 2.79 -1.18 22.51
N THR A 107 3.50 -0.94 21.40
CA THR A 107 3.11 -1.47 20.08
C THR A 107 2.79 -2.97 20.12
N LEU A 108 3.63 -3.77 20.79
CA LEU A 108 3.40 -5.21 20.91
C LEU A 108 2.11 -5.55 21.67
N ASP A 109 1.75 -4.81 22.72
CA ASP A 109 0.50 -5.02 23.45
C ASP A 109 -0.72 -4.76 22.57
N PHE A 110 -0.66 -3.73 21.71
CA PHE A 110 -1.72 -3.45 20.74
C PHE A 110 -1.85 -4.57 19.71
N VAL A 111 -0.73 -5.16 19.28
CA VAL A 111 -0.70 -6.28 18.33
C VAL A 111 -1.26 -7.54 18.96
N GLU A 112 -0.80 -7.88 20.17
CA GLU A 112 -1.34 -8.99 20.97
C GLU A 112 -2.86 -8.84 21.15
N CYS A 113 -3.33 -7.65 21.52
CA CYS A 113 -4.75 -7.33 21.64
C CYS A 113 -5.49 -7.56 20.31
N MET A 114 -4.96 -7.04 19.21
CA MET A 114 -5.56 -7.14 17.88
C MET A 114 -5.70 -8.60 17.43
N VAL A 115 -4.64 -9.40 17.59
CA VAL A 115 -4.64 -10.83 17.22
C VAL A 115 -5.61 -11.59 18.13
N TYR A 116 -5.56 -11.37 19.44
CA TYR A 116 -6.43 -12.01 20.41
C TYR A 116 -7.92 -11.72 20.16
N GLN A 117 -8.31 -10.45 20.04
CA GLN A 117 -9.70 -10.08 19.83
C GLN A 117 -10.23 -10.59 18.49
N SER A 118 -9.43 -10.51 17.42
CA SER A 118 -9.79 -11.05 16.11
C SER A 118 -9.99 -12.55 16.16
N ALA A 119 -9.04 -13.29 16.77
CA ALA A 119 -9.13 -14.74 16.91
C ALA A 119 -10.35 -15.13 17.76
N ARG A 120 -10.57 -14.48 18.90
CA ARG A 120 -11.74 -14.71 19.77
C ARG A 120 -13.06 -14.46 19.06
N ASN A 121 -13.16 -13.41 18.24
CA ASN A 121 -14.38 -13.12 17.49
C ASN A 121 -14.60 -14.11 16.34
N LEU A 122 -13.55 -14.46 15.60
CA LEU A 122 -13.60 -15.39 14.48
C LEU A 122 -13.71 -16.86 14.90
N ALA A 123 -13.47 -17.17 16.18
CA ALA A 123 -13.65 -18.50 16.76
C ALA A 123 -15.08 -18.75 17.28
N ARG A 124 -15.97 -17.75 17.26
CA ARG A 124 -17.38 -17.90 17.66
C ARG A 124 -18.11 -18.85 16.69
N GLU A 125 -19.19 -19.46 17.17
CA GLU A 125 -20.01 -20.35 16.36
C GLU A 125 -20.48 -19.66 15.07
N GLY A 126 -20.42 -20.38 13.95
CA GLY A 126 -20.75 -19.86 12.62
C GLY A 126 -19.68 -18.97 11.96
N GLN A 127 -18.53 -18.75 12.60
CA GLN A 127 -17.41 -18.00 12.03
C GLN A 127 -16.33 -18.91 11.43
N ILE A 128 -15.49 -18.36 10.56
CA ILE A 128 -14.52 -19.12 9.74
C ILE A 128 -13.46 -19.86 10.55
N LEU A 129 -13.11 -19.37 11.75
CA LEU A 129 -12.13 -20.01 12.63
C LEU A 129 -12.81 -20.82 13.74
N HIS A 130 -14.12 -21.08 13.68
CA HIS A 130 -14.80 -21.76 14.77
C HIS A 130 -14.22 -23.16 15.06
N THR A 131 -14.14 -24.00 14.03
CA THR A 131 -13.81 -25.43 14.18
C THR A 131 -12.46 -25.67 14.88
N PRO A 132 -11.34 -25.01 14.51
CA PRO A 132 -10.07 -25.24 15.18
C PRO A 132 -10.04 -24.88 16.67
N PHE A 133 -10.92 -23.98 17.12
CA PHE A 133 -11.02 -23.54 18.51
C PHE A 133 -12.18 -24.19 19.29
N GLN A 134 -12.85 -25.18 18.73
CA GLN A 134 -13.81 -25.98 19.48
C GLN A 134 -13.11 -26.85 20.53
N ARG A 135 -13.73 -26.99 21.72
CA ARG A 135 -13.18 -27.80 22.83
C ARG A 135 -12.87 -29.26 22.44
N ALA A 136 -13.61 -29.83 21.49
CA ALA A 136 -13.37 -31.18 21.00
C ALA A 136 -12.02 -31.30 20.25
N ASN A 137 -11.61 -30.23 19.54
CA ASN A 137 -10.40 -30.20 18.73
C ASN A 137 -9.18 -29.71 19.51
N ILE A 138 -9.37 -28.81 20.48
CA ILE A 138 -8.30 -28.31 21.37
C ILE A 138 -7.65 -29.42 22.20
N LYS A 139 -8.41 -30.45 22.58
CA LYS A 139 -7.92 -31.57 23.40
C LYS A 139 -6.98 -32.52 22.65
N ASN A 140 -6.88 -32.41 21.33
CA ASN A 140 -6.03 -33.26 20.50
C ASN A 140 -4.91 -32.43 19.83
N GLU A 141 -3.77 -33.08 19.57
CA GLU A 141 -2.59 -32.39 19.03
C GLU A 141 -2.84 -31.81 17.62
N ALA A 142 -3.65 -32.50 16.82
CA ALA A 142 -3.99 -32.08 15.45
C ALA A 142 -4.78 -30.76 15.44
N GLY A 143 -5.82 -30.64 16.26
CA GLY A 143 -6.64 -29.45 16.39
C GLY A 143 -5.86 -28.28 17.02
N ARG A 144 -5.01 -28.56 18.01
CA ARG A 144 -4.05 -27.55 18.52
C ARG A 144 -3.17 -27.01 17.39
N ARG A 145 -2.62 -27.90 16.54
CA ARG A 145 -1.79 -27.50 15.40
C ARG A 145 -2.56 -26.66 14.37
N GLU A 146 -3.83 -26.98 14.13
CA GLU A 146 -4.70 -26.18 13.28
C GLU A 146 -4.97 -24.79 13.87
N ALA A 147 -5.32 -24.69 15.15
CA ALA A 147 -5.53 -23.42 15.83
C ALA A 147 -4.29 -22.52 15.76
N PHE A 148 -3.10 -23.08 16.03
CA PHE A 148 -1.82 -22.37 15.87
C PHE A 148 -1.61 -21.88 14.43
N ASN A 149 -1.96 -22.67 13.41
CA ASN A 149 -1.88 -22.24 12.02
C ASN A 149 -2.85 -21.08 11.72
N ARG A 150 -4.07 -21.11 12.27
CA ARG A 150 -5.03 -19.99 12.12
C ARG A 150 -4.50 -18.71 12.75
N LEU A 151 -3.95 -18.80 13.97
CA LEU A 151 -3.33 -17.67 14.64
C LEU A 151 -2.14 -17.11 13.84
N ARG A 152 -1.27 -17.96 13.30
CA ARG A 152 -0.18 -17.52 12.40
C ARG A 152 -0.74 -16.76 11.20
N GLY A 153 -1.77 -17.28 10.55
CA GLY A 153 -2.44 -16.60 9.43
C GLY A 153 -2.97 -15.21 9.82
N LEU A 154 -3.54 -15.06 11.01
CA LEU A 154 -4.00 -13.77 11.52
C LEU A 154 -2.85 -12.79 11.76
N VAL A 155 -1.76 -13.25 12.39
CA VAL A 155 -0.56 -12.42 12.61
C VAL A 155 -0.01 -11.94 11.27
N MET A 156 0.14 -12.83 10.29
CA MET A 156 0.63 -12.48 8.96
C MET A 156 -0.30 -11.48 8.25
N LEU A 157 -1.62 -11.67 8.35
CA LEU A 157 -2.61 -10.74 7.81
C LEU A 157 -2.47 -9.34 8.41
N ILE A 158 -2.35 -9.24 9.74
CA ILE A 158 -2.21 -7.97 10.46
C ILE A 158 -0.91 -7.26 10.06
N CYS A 159 0.20 -8.00 9.95
CA CYS A 159 1.46 -7.44 9.47
C CYS A 159 1.33 -6.91 8.04
N ASN A 160 0.75 -7.68 7.12
CA ASN A 160 0.53 -7.24 5.75
C ASN A 160 -0.36 -6.00 5.67
N LEU A 161 -1.48 -5.97 6.39
CA LEU A 161 -2.37 -4.82 6.39
C LEU A 161 -1.66 -3.58 6.93
N THR A 162 -0.89 -3.71 8.01
CA THR A 162 -0.21 -2.54 8.58
C THR A 162 0.85 -1.99 7.64
N VAL A 163 1.62 -2.86 6.95
CA VAL A 163 2.55 -2.39 5.90
C VAL A 163 1.80 -1.73 4.75
N ASN A 164 0.65 -2.28 4.33
CA ASN A 164 -0.16 -1.65 3.28
C ASN A 164 -0.73 -0.27 3.69
N TYR A 165 -1.07 -0.09 4.97
CA TYR A 165 -1.56 1.19 5.50
C TYR A 165 -0.46 2.24 5.66
N THR A 166 0.80 1.81 5.81
CA THR A 166 1.91 2.70 6.18
C THR A 166 2.86 2.96 5.03
N LEU A 167 3.33 1.91 4.35
CA LEU A 167 4.47 2.01 3.43
C LEU A 167 4.10 1.84 1.96
N MET A 168 2.90 1.36 1.66
CA MET A 168 2.49 1.06 0.29
C MET A 168 1.38 2.00 -0.19
N PRO A 169 1.23 2.19 -1.51
CA PRO A 169 0.05 2.82 -2.07
C PRO A 169 -1.23 2.07 -1.70
N PRO A 170 -2.35 2.77 -1.44
CA PRO A 170 -3.59 2.14 -1.01
C PRO A 170 -4.18 1.24 -2.10
N ASN A 171 -4.25 -0.05 -1.80
CA ASN A 171 -4.87 -1.03 -2.69
C ASN A 171 -6.41 -1.10 -2.50
N ASN A 172 -7.09 -1.92 -3.31
CA ASN A 172 -8.54 -2.08 -3.27
C ASN A 172 -9.09 -2.55 -1.91
N ILE A 173 -8.34 -3.35 -1.16
CA ILE A 173 -8.76 -3.81 0.18
C ILE A 173 -8.73 -2.63 1.16
N ILE A 174 -7.66 -1.82 1.12
CA ILE A 174 -7.52 -0.63 1.97
C ILE A 174 -8.65 0.36 1.68
N ARG A 175 -8.94 0.62 0.40
CA ARG A 175 -10.07 1.46 -0.03
C ARG A 175 -11.39 0.99 0.57
N ARG A 176 -11.70 -0.30 0.46
CA ARG A 176 -12.93 -0.88 1.02
C ARG A 176 -13.00 -0.81 2.55
N ILE A 177 -11.88 -0.98 3.24
CA ILE A 177 -11.82 -0.83 4.70
C ILE A 177 -12.12 0.63 5.06
N GLU A 178 -11.49 1.60 4.40
CA GLU A 178 -11.70 3.02 4.67
C GLU A 178 -13.12 3.49 4.30
N GLU A 179 -13.73 2.94 3.24
CA GLU A 179 -15.14 3.16 2.90
C GLU A 179 -16.08 2.62 3.99
N ALA A 180 -15.81 1.43 4.52
CA ALA A 180 -16.64 0.82 5.56
C ALA A 180 -16.45 1.44 6.94
N ARG A 181 -15.20 1.82 7.27
CA ARG A 181 -14.79 2.37 8.57
C ARG A 181 -13.67 3.41 8.37
N PRO A 182 -14.04 4.67 8.09
CA PRO A 182 -13.06 5.75 7.88
C PRO A 182 -12.10 5.91 9.05
N ALA A 183 -10.87 6.37 8.77
CA ALA A 183 -9.92 6.79 9.80
C ALA A 183 -10.54 7.81 10.76
N ARG A 184 -10.40 7.61 12.07
CA ARG A 184 -10.88 8.58 13.08
C ARG A 184 -10.24 9.96 12.88
N ALA A 185 -8.96 9.98 12.54
CA ALA A 185 -8.25 11.18 12.13
C ALA A 185 -8.06 11.14 10.61
N LEU A 186 -8.84 11.93 9.87
CA LEU A 186 -8.83 11.92 8.40
C LEU A 186 -7.47 12.32 7.81
N CYS A 187 -6.70 13.14 8.52
CA CYS A 187 -5.32 13.49 8.16
C CYS A 187 -4.35 12.29 8.14
N LEU A 188 -4.72 11.19 8.81
CA LEU A 188 -3.94 9.94 8.87
C LEU A 188 -4.53 8.85 7.96
N SER A 189 -5.61 9.12 7.22
CA SER A 189 -6.18 8.12 6.31
C SER A 189 -5.12 7.67 5.30
N PRO A 190 -5.00 6.38 4.94
CA PRO A 190 -4.10 5.92 3.89
C PRO A 190 -4.48 6.46 2.49
N LEU A 191 -5.72 6.91 2.29
CA LEU A 191 -6.18 7.48 1.03
C LEU A 191 -5.71 8.93 0.88
N VAL A 192 -4.93 9.19 -0.16
CA VAL A 192 -4.35 10.52 -0.44
C VAL A 192 -5.47 11.55 -0.65
N GLU A 193 -6.51 11.15 -1.39
CA GLU A 193 -7.67 11.98 -1.69
C GLU A 193 -8.45 12.39 -0.43
N VAL A 194 -8.55 11.51 0.57
CA VAL A 194 -9.22 11.81 1.85
C VAL A 194 -8.38 12.79 2.67
N ARG A 195 -7.06 12.57 2.73
CA ARG A 195 -6.15 13.48 3.42
C ARG A 195 -6.15 14.86 2.78
N LEU A 196 -6.06 14.92 1.45
CA LEU A 196 -6.04 16.18 0.71
C LEU A 196 -7.36 16.94 0.91
N LYS A 197 -8.51 16.25 0.81
CA LYS A 197 -9.80 16.88 1.10
C LYS A 197 -9.85 17.44 2.51
N TRP A 198 -9.42 16.67 3.51
CA TRP A 198 -9.35 17.16 4.89
C TRP A 198 -8.41 18.37 5.03
N GLN A 199 -7.25 18.36 4.38
CA GLN A 199 -6.34 19.51 4.38
C GLN A 199 -7.00 20.74 3.76
N LEU A 200 -7.64 20.60 2.60
CA LEU A 200 -8.34 21.69 1.92
C LEU A 200 -9.49 22.26 2.77
N ASP A 201 -10.29 21.40 3.40
CA ASP A 201 -11.39 21.80 4.28
C ASP A 201 -10.91 22.53 5.56
N ASN A 202 -9.64 22.35 5.95
CA ASN A 202 -9.03 22.95 7.14
C ASN A 202 -7.97 24.02 6.81
N THR A 203 -7.82 24.39 5.53
CA THR A 203 -6.90 25.45 5.09
C THR A 203 -7.70 26.72 4.80
N ASP A 204 -7.23 27.87 5.28
CA ASP A 204 -7.85 29.15 4.96
C ASP A 204 -7.75 29.47 3.46
N VAL A 205 -8.79 30.10 2.90
CA VAL A 205 -8.83 30.43 1.46
C VAL A 205 -7.66 31.34 1.05
N GLY A 206 -7.22 32.25 1.93
CA GLY A 206 -6.07 33.12 1.67
C GLY A 206 -4.75 32.35 1.64
N GLU A 207 -4.60 31.33 2.48
CA GLU A 207 -3.44 30.46 2.49
C GLU A 207 -3.43 29.49 1.31
N LEU A 208 -4.60 28.94 0.96
CA LEU A 208 -4.77 28.12 -0.24
C LEU A 208 -4.43 28.92 -1.51
N ARG A 209 -4.96 30.15 -1.60
CA ARG A 209 -4.68 31.08 -2.69
C ARG A 209 -3.18 31.38 -2.78
N ARG A 210 -2.52 31.58 -1.64
CA ARG A 210 -1.07 31.80 -1.59
C ARG A 210 -0.32 30.56 -2.08
N GLN A 211 -0.59 29.37 -1.55
CA GLN A 211 0.11 28.14 -1.93
C GLN A 211 -0.05 27.78 -3.42
N VAL A 212 -1.24 27.98 -4.00
CA VAL A 212 -1.50 27.71 -5.43
C VAL A 212 -0.86 28.76 -6.32
N LEU A 213 -0.95 30.05 -5.96
CA LEU A 213 -0.50 31.15 -6.81
C LEU A 213 0.97 31.54 -6.61
N ASP A 214 1.62 31.14 -5.52
CA ASP A 214 3.02 31.51 -5.24
C ASP A 214 3.99 30.94 -6.29
N GLY A 215 3.68 29.78 -6.87
CA GLY A 215 4.42 29.23 -8.01
C GLY A 215 4.32 30.10 -9.28
N GLU A 216 3.18 30.74 -9.50
CA GLU A 216 2.93 31.62 -10.66
C GLU A 216 3.42 33.05 -10.44
N ARG A 217 3.52 33.48 -9.17
CA ARG A 217 3.97 34.82 -8.81
C ARG A 217 5.43 35.10 -9.11
N LYS A 218 6.28 34.06 -9.16
CA LYS A 218 7.74 34.19 -9.30
C LYS A 218 8.33 35.24 -8.33
N GLY A 219 7.78 35.33 -7.11
CA GLY A 219 8.22 36.28 -6.07
C GLY A 219 7.61 37.70 -6.10
N LYS A 220 6.63 37.97 -6.97
CA LYS A 220 5.91 39.27 -7.00
C LYS A 220 4.85 39.36 -5.89
N GLU A 221 4.61 40.57 -5.39
CA GLU A 221 3.47 40.82 -4.50
C GLU A 221 2.14 40.54 -5.20
N GLU A 222 1.19 39.96 -4.46
CA GLU A 222 -0.12 39.54 -4.94
C GLU A 222 -0.82 40.60 -5.80
N LYS A 223 -0.86 41.83 -5.26
CA LYS A 223 -1.58 42.95 -5.83
C LYS A 223 -0.98 43.34 -7.17
N GLU A 224 0.33 43.43 -7.25
CA GLU A 224 1.04 43.80 -8.49
C GLU A 224 0.95 42.71 -9.56
N TRP A 225 1.01 41.44 -9.13
CA TRP A 225 0.86 40.31 -10.03
C TRP A 225 -0.55 40.26 -10.66
N LEU A 226 -1.60 40.42 -9.84
CA LEU A 226 -2.99 40.48 -10.33
C LEU A 226 -3.24 41.68 -11.25
N ILE A 227 -2.68 42.84 -10.92
CA ILE A 227 -2.76 44.04 -11.78
C ILE A 227 -2.12 43.75 -13.14
N ASN A 228 -0.95 43.09 -13.18
CA ASN A 228 -0.30 42.75 -14.45
C ASN A 228 -1.15 41.79 -15.30
N ILE A 229 -1.78 40.79 -14.69
CA ILE A 229 -2.71 39.87 -15.37
C ILE A 229 -3.94 40.61 -15.91
N LEU A 230 -4.60 41.44 -15.09
CA LEU A 230 -5.79 42.20 -15.48
C LEU A 230 -5.49 43.23 -16.57
N MET A 231 -4.27 43.77 -16.59
CA MET A 231 -3.80 44.71 -17.60
C MET A 231 -3.33 44.01 -18.89
N GLY A 232 -3.43 42.68 -18.99
CA GLY A 232 -2.98 41.91 -20.15
C GLY A 232 -1.47 41.96 -20.37
N ARG A 233 -0.69 42.39 -19.37
CA ARG A 233 0.78 42.33 -19.42
C ARG A 233 1.18 40.93 -19.02
N GLU A 234 1.29 40.05 -20.01
CA GLU A 234 1.68 38.65 -19.83
C GLU A 234 2.78 38.49 -18.77
N VAL A 235 2.43 37.83 -17.67
CA VAL A 235 3.42 37.20 -16.81
C VAL A 235 3.83 35.95 -17.59
N GLY A 236 4.86 36.08 -18.43
CA GLY A 236 5.31 35.07 -19.40
C GLY A 236 5.05 33.64 -18.96
N ILE A 237 3.96 33.08 -19.51
CA ILE A 237 3.92 31.70 -19.90
C ILE A 237 4.91 31.66 -21.06
N GLU A 238 6.03 30.96 -20.90
CA GLU A 238 6.86 30.58 -22.05
C GLU A 238 6.05 29.59 -22.90
N VAL A 239 5.05 30.08 -23.62
CA VAL A 239 4.66 29.50 -24.89
C VAL A 239 5.70 30.04 -25.86
N GLY A 240 6.53 29.15 -26.38
CA GLY A 240 7.63 29.51 -27.27
C GLY A 240 7.12 30.19 -28.54
N GLU A 241 7.00 31.51 -28.52
CA GLU A 241 7.18 32.34 -29.70
C GLU A 241 8.66 32.69 -29.80
N ALA A 242 9.43 31.72 -30.31
CA ALA A 242 10.74 32.02 -30.85
C ALA A 242 10.53 32.80 -32.16
N GLY A 243 10.63 34.13 -32.06
CA GLY A 243 10.87 35.00 -33.21
C GLY A 243 12.06 34.46 -34.01
N MET A 244 11.77 33.97 -35.21
CA MET A 244 12.75 33.50 -36.17
C MET A 244 13.51 34.70 -36.74
N ASP A 245 14.71 34.96 -36.22
CA ASP A 245 15.70 35.75 -36.96
C ASP A 245 16.20 34.95 -38.16
N GLU A 246 16.16 35.57 -39.35
CA GLU A 246 16.50 34.99 -40.67
C GLU A 246 17.89 34.33 -40.77
N LYS A 247 18.76 34.49 -39.77
CA LYS A 247 20.07 33.81 -39.71
C LYS A 247 20.03 32.39 -39.14
N GLY A 248 18.90 31.96 -38.55
CA GLY A 248 18.72 30.59 -38.02
C GLY A 248 18.29 29.56 -39.07
N LEU A 249 17.62 30.00 -40.14
CA LEU A 249 17.04 29.12 -41.17
C LEU A 249 18.10 28.39 -42.01
N GLU A 250 19.29 28.97 -42.21
CA GLU A 250 20.35 28.36 -43.01
C GLU A 250 21.12 27.26 -42.26
N LYS A 251 21.08 27.28 -40.92
CA LYS A 251 21.71 26.26 -40.07
C LYS A 251 20.84 25.00 -39.93
N VAL A 252 19.52 25.16 -39.92
CA VAL A 252 18.55 24.04 -39.88
C VAL A 252 18.48 23.33 -41.23
N ARG A 253 18.50 24.06 -42.35
CA ARG A 253 18.48 23.48 -43.70
C ARG A 253 19.71 22.59 -43.99
N ASN A 254 20.88 22.95 -43.46
CA ASN A 254 22.11 22.15 -43.57
C ASN A 254 22.16 20.95 -42.61
N THR A 255 21.35 20.91 -41.55
CA THR A 255 21.28 19.75 -40.64
C THR A 255 20.23 18.72 -41.04
N GLU A 256 19.15 19.13 -41.72
CA GLU A 256 18.14 18.20 -42.26
C GLU A 256 18.67 17.41 -43.48
N LEU A 257 19.42 18.04 -44.39
CA LEU A 257 20.04 17.33 -45.52
C LEU A 257 21.04 16.24 -45.08
N ARG A 258 21.76 16.45 -43.97
CA ARG A 258 22.68 15.43 -43.40
C ARG A 258 21.97 14.30 -42.64
N LYS A 259 20.74 14.49 -42.19
CA LYS A 259 19.94 13.43 -41.54
C LYS A 259 19.26 12.55 -42.58
N GLU A 260 18.81 13.09 -43.72
CA GLU A 260 18.21 12.27 -44.78
C GLU A 260 19.20 11.34 -45.49
N GLU A 261 20.47 11.75 -45.67
CA GLU A 261 21.51 10.85 -46.19
C GLU A 261 21.83 9.69 -45.22
N ASN A 262 21.80 9.93 -43.91
CA ASN A 262 22.09 8.90 -42.91
C ASN A 262 20.92 7.92 -42.69
N VAL A 263 19.68 8.33 -42.96
CA VAL A 263 18.50 7.45 -42.87
C VAL A 263 18.39 6.56 -44.12
N LYS A 264 18.73 7.07 -45.32
CA LYS A 264 18.80 6.25 -46.54
C LYS A 264 19.93 5.22 -46.51
N ALA A 265 21.05 5.49 -45.83
CA ALA A 265 22.14 4.52 -45.66
C ALA A 265 21.79 3.34 -44.71
N LYS A 266 20.86 3.51 -43.76
CA LYS A 266 20.44 2.46 -42.81
C LYS A 266 19.23 1.63 -43.25
N ALA A 267 18.51 2.03 -44.30
CA ALA A 267 17.38 1.27 -44.85
C ALA A 267 17.78 0.32 -46.01
N GLY A 268 19.05 0.30 -46.43
CA GLY A 268 19.55 -0.46 -47.59
C GLY A 268 20.33 -1.76 -47.30
N SER A 269 20.35 -2.26 -46.06
CA SER A 269 21.07 -3.48 -45.68
C SER A 269 20.41 -4.12 -44.45
N GLY A 270 19.87 -5.33 -44.44
CA GLY A 270 19.93 -6.39 -45.43
C GLY A 270 18.81 -7.40 -45.22
N VAL A 271 18.23 -7.80 -46.34
CA VAL A 271 17.41 -9.00 -46.53
C VAL A 271 18.36 -10.20 -46.68
N LYS A 272 18.11 -11.29 -45.94
CA LYS A 272 18.40 -12.71 -46.30
C LYS A 272 17.66 -13.60 -45.26
N ARG A 273 16.48 -14.13 -45.62
CA ARG A 273 16.17 -15.52 -46.04
C ARG A 273 16.46 -16.59 -44.98
N GLY A 274 15.42 -17.38 -44.66
CA GLY A 274 15.37 -18.46 -43.66
C GLY A 274 16.21 -19.70 -43.97
N PRO A 275 16.04 -20.81 -43.22
CA PRO A 275 14.95 -21.79 -43.44
C PRO A 275 14.21 -22.17 -42.13
N ALA A 276 12.93 -22.55 -42.09
CA ALA A 276 12.27 -23.76 -42.62
C ALA A 276 12.74 -25.07 -41.94
N SER A 277 12.20 -25.38 -40.76
CA SER A 277 11.91 -26.74 -40.25
C SER A 277 11.22 -26.66 -38.87
N GLU A 278 10.39 -27.66 -38.55
CA GLU A 278 9.85 -27.97 -37.20
C GLU A 278 8.56 -27.26 -36.76
N ILE A 279 7.51 -27.38 -37.57
CA ILE A 279 6.14 -27.54 -37.08
C ILE A 279 5.61 -28.86 -37.63
N GLU A 280 6.00 -29.99 -37.06
CA GLU A 280 5.27 -31.25 -37.26
C GLU A 280 5.56 -32.36 -36.22
N GLU A 281 5.59 -32.10 -34.91
CA GLU A 281 5.64 -33.24 -33.97
C GLU A 281 5.13 -32.96 -32.55
N ALA A 282 3.82 -32.72 -32.40
CA ALA A 282 3.15 -32.92 -31.09
C ALA A 282 1.63 -33.18 -31.18
N LYS A 283 1.09 -33.52 -32.37
CA LYS A 283 -0.30 -33.98 -32.54
C LYS A 283 -0.46 -35.50 -32.64
N LYS A 284 0.57 -36.28 -32.27
CA LYS A 284 0.56 -37.75 -32.36
C LYS A 284 0.95 -38.44 -31.04
N LYS A 285 0.32 -38.06 -29.93
CA LYS A 285 0.15 -38.91 -28.74
C LYS A 285 -1.27 -38.78 -28.16
N ARG A 286 -2.24 -39.04 -29.04
CA ARG A 286 -3.60 -39.49 -28.73
C ARG A 286 -4.01 -40.43 -29.85
N ARG A 287 -3.54 -41.68 -29.76
CA ARG A 287 -4.03 -42.92 -30.41
C ARG A 287 -2.87 -43.89 -30.56
N THR A 288 -2.65 -44.68 -29.51
CA THR A 288 -2.31 -46.12 -29.49
C THR A 288 -1.63 -46.41 -28.16
N GLU A 289 -2.46 -46.77 -27.18
CA GLU A 289 -2.31 -47.77 -26.11
C GLU A 289 -3.32 -47.45 -25.00
#